data_AF-A0A7C5HMA3-F1
#
_entry.id   AF-A0A7C5HMA3-F1
#
_cell.length_a   1.000
_cell.length_b   1.000
_cell.length_c   1.000
_cell.angle_alpha   90.00
_cell.angle_beta   90.00
_cell.angle_gamma   90.00
#
_symmetry.space_group_name_H-M   'P 1'
#
loop_
_entity.id
_entity.type
_entity.pdbx_description
1 polymer ?
#
loop_
_entity_poly.entity_id
_entity_poly.type
_entity_poly.pdbx_seq_one_letter_code
_entity_poly.pdbx_strand_id
1 'polypeptide(L)'
;MNKKDIEFWENHYLNQIEFMLKQDMEKMIEGLKSKDKIKDDWFEAFDHSADKNSDFSRGAERIYYWLFNQFGTPNPSPIGSDMFFELYNSFIHIDIKTAKLDNETDYKGKIPIGANQTSYKPDGFDYQVNLPPKYSYQNKICLTYFINIIYDISETNIEIKAILLISVPNGELTDVYGNVIVNTGKTGYSGKGFRYNFSKENKFKLLEDKPSRIRIIYTSEDVKENITELINIQDES
;
A
#
# COMPACT_ATOMS: atom_id res chain seq x y z
N MET A 1 -13.85 3.88 -20.59
CA MET A 1 -13.39 2.71 -19.82
C MET A 1 -14.54 2.29 -18.93
N ASN A 2 -15.03 1.05 -19.05
CA ASN A 2 -16.09 0.53 -18.20
C ASN A 2 -15.48 0.05 -16.85
N LYS A 3 -16.30 -0.26 -15.84
CA LYS A 3 -15.81 -0.64 -14.50
C LYS A 3 -15.03 -1.95 -14.48
N LYS A 4 -15.39 -2.92 -15.33
CA LYS A 4 -14.65 -4.18 -15.48
C LYS A 4 -13.25 -3.94 -16.07
N ASP A 5 -13.12 -2.99 -17.01
CA ASP A 5 -11.83 -2.58 -17.56
C ASP A 5 -10.95 -1.93 -16.48
N ILE A 6 -11.54 -1.16 -15.55
CA ILE A 6 -10.80 -0.54 -14.44
C ILE A 6 -10.22 -1.64 -13.54
N GLU A 7 -11.04 -2.60 -13.11
CA GLU A 7 -10.53 -3.72 -12.30
C GLU A 7 -9.49 -4.56 -13.06
N PHE A 8 -9.67 -4.73 -14.38
CA PHE A 8 -8.69 -5.40 -15.20
C PHE A 8 -7.33 -4.70 -15.13
N TRP A 9 -7.30 -3.38 -15.28
CA TRP A 9 -6.05 -2.62 -15.17
C TRP A 9 -5.49 -2.59 -13.75
N GLU A 10 -6.35 -2.47 -12.73
CA GLU A 10 -5.92 -2.57 -11.34
C GLU A 10 -5.21 -3.90 -11.06
N ASN A 11 -5.78 -5.02 -11.48
CA ASN A 11 -5.21 -6.36 -11.30
C ASN A 11 -3.98 -6.60 -12.20
N HIS A 12 -4.00 -6.08 -13.43
CA HIS A 12 -2.86 -6.18 -14.35
C HIS A 12 -1.61 -5.55 -13.76
N TYR A 13 -1.72 -4.31 -13.26
CA TYR A 13 -0.58 -3.63 -12.66
C TYR A 13 -0.25 -4.14 -11.26
N LEU A 14 -1.23 -4.64 -10.49
CA LEU A 14 -0.96 -5.38 -9.26
C LEU A 14 -0.03 -6.57 -9.52
N ASN A 15 -0.31 -7.36 -10.56
CA ASN A 15 0.51 -8.53 -10.93
C ASN A 15 1.89 -8.11 -11.45
N GLN A 16 2.01 -6.99 -12.18
CA GLN A 16 3.31 -6.48 -12.61
C GLN A 16 4.18 -6.03 -11.43
N ILE A 17 3.60 -5.26 -10.51
CA ILE A 17 4.29 -4.81 -9.29
C ILE A 17 4.70 -6.04 -8.45
N GLU A 18 3.80 -7.00 -8.27
CA GLU A 18 4.10 -8.27 -7.59
C GLU A 18 5.29 -8.99 -8.25
N PHE A 19 5.28 -9.12 -9.57
CA PHE A 19 6.35 -9.77 -10.31
C PHE A 19 7.71 -9.10 -10.08
N MET A 20 7.78 -7.77 -10.20
CA MET A 20 9.01 -7.01 -9.95
C MET A 20 9.53 -7.20 -8.52
N LEU A 21 8.64 -7.11 -7.53
CA LEU A 21 9.01 -7.27 -6.12
C LEU A 21 9.47 -8.69 -5.80
N LYS A 22 8.85 -9.72 -6.39
CA LYS A 22 9.24 -11.12 -6.19
C LYS A 22 10.53 -11.48 -6.91
N GLN A 23 10.76 -10.93 -8.09
CA GLN A 23 11.99 -11.16 -8.86
C GLN A 23 13.22 -10.63 -8.12
N ASP A 24 13.13 -9.44 -7.52
CA ASP A 24 14.22 -8.81 -6.77
C ASP A 24 14.04 -8.93 -5.25
N MET A 25 13.37 -10.00 -4.77
CA MET A 25 13.01 -10.13 -3.34
C MET A 25 14.23 -10.16 -2.41
N GLU A 26 15.25 -10.93 -2.75
CA GLU A 26 16.49 -10.99 -1.94
C GLU A 26 17.15 -9.61 -1.87
N LYS A 27 17.29 -8.97 -3.03
CA LYS A 27 17.83 -7.62 -3.20
C LYS A 27 17.04 -6.57 -2.41
N MET A 28 15.70 -6.69 -2.38
CA MET A 28 14.81 -5.84 -1.59
C MET A 28 15.07 -6.00 -0.10
N ILE A 29 15.09 -7.24 0.40
CA ILE A 29 15.32 -7.53 1.83
C ILE A 29 16.73 -7.09 2.27
N GLU A 30 17.75 -7.34 1.46
CA GLU A 30 19.11 -6.87 1.71
C GLU A 30 19.21 -5.34 1.71
N GLY A 31 18.53 -4.69 0.75
CA GLY A 31 18.46 -3.23 0.66
C GLY A 31 17.85 -2.61 1.91
N LEU A 32 16.74 -3.17 2.41
CA LEU A 32 16.08 -2.69 3.63
C LEU A 32 16.94 -2.89 4.90
N LYS A 33 17.77 -3.94 4.94
CA LYS A 33 18.71 -4.23 6.03
C LYS A 33 20.05 -3.49 5.90
N SER A 34 20.32 -2.87 4.76
CA SER A 34 21.64 -2.29 4.46
C SER A 34 22.07 -1.20 5.44
N LYS A 35 21.12 -0.44 6.00
CA LYS A 35 21.39 0.60 7.01
C LYS A 35 22.01 0.05 8.30
N ASP A 36 21.74 -1.22 8.62
CA ASP A 36 22.23 -1.84 9.86
C ASP A 36 23.76 -2.07 9.79
N LYS A 37 24.34 -2.11 8.57
CA LYS A 37 25.79 -2.23 8.35
C LYS A 37 26.58 -1.00 8.80
N ILE A 38 25.93 0.16 8.87
CA ILE A 38 26.52 1.46 9.23
C ILE A 38 25.83 2.06 10.47
N LYS A 39 25.17 1.22 11.26
CA LYS A 39 24.36 1.64 12.41
C LYS A 39 25.12 2.52 13.39
N ASP A 40 26.37 2.15 13.68
CA ASP A 40 27.22 2.85 14.64
C ASP A 40 27.47 4.31 14.23
N ASP A 41 27.38 4.64 12.93
CA ASP A 41 27.61 5.98 12.40
C ASP A 41 26.38 6.91 12.51
N TRP A 42 25.16 6.36 12.44
CA TRP A 42 23.93 7.15 12.38
C TRP A 42 23.03 7.02 13.61
N PHE A 43 23.14 5.94 14.39
CA PHE A 43 22.19 5.62 15.45
C PHE A 43 22.18 6.68 16.56
N GLU A 44 23.34 7.14 17.00
CA GLU A 44 23.42 8.18 18.04
C GLU A 44 22.79 9.50 17.57
N ALA A 45 23.10 9.94 16.35
CA ALA A 45 22.51 11.15 15.78
C ALA A 45 20.97 11.04 15.63
N PHE A 46 20.49 9.83 15.32
CA PHE A 46 19.07 9.54 15.19
C PHE A 46 18.34 9.44 16.54
N ASP A 47 18.94 8.82 17.55
CA ASP A 47 18.31 8.64 18.87
C ASP A 47 18.06 9.98 19.58
N HIS A 48 18.87 10.99 19.27
CA HIS A 48 18.69 12.37 19.70
C HIS A 48 17.64 13.15 18.89
N SER A 49 17.09 12.58 17.82
CA SER A 49 16.06 13.22 16.99
C SER A 49 14.64 12.93 17.53
N ALA A 50 13.72 13.88 17.35
CA ALA A 50 12.34 13.78 17.82
C ALA A 50 11.48 12.74 17.05
N ASP A 51 11.98 12.17 15.95
CA ASP A 51 11.19 11.48 14.92
C ASP A 51 11.56 9.99 14.76
N LYS A 52 11.64 9.28 15.89
CA LYS A 52 12.15 7.88 15.99
C LYS A 52 11.39 6.82 15.16
N ASN A 53 10.16 7.10 14.72
CA ASN A 53 9.37 6.17 13.89
C ASN A 53 9.51 6.42 12.37
N SER A 54 10.13 7.53 11.94
CA SER A 54 10.12 7.96 10.52
C SER A 54 11.24 7.37 9.66
N ASP A 55 12.31 6.85 10.28
CA ASP A 55 13.50 6.41 9.54
C ASP A 55 13.25 5.16 8.68
N PHE A 56 12.60 4.13 9.23
CA PHE A 56 12.34 2.91 8.47
C PHE A 56 11.46 3.18 7.24
N SER A 57 10.44 4.04 7.37
CA SER A 57 9.58 4.45 6.25
C SER A 57 10.39 5.15 5.15
N ARG A 58 11.18 6.18 5.50
CA ARG A 58 11.99 6.94 4.54
C ARG A 58 13.09 6.10 3.90
N GLY A 59 13.70 5.20 4.68
CA GLY A 59 14.67 4.23 4.17
C GLY A 59 14.05 3.28 3.17
N ALA A 60 12.87 2.73 3.48
CA ALA A 60 12.14 1.84 2.60
C ALA A 60 11.76 2.51 1.27
N GLU A 61 11.28 3.76 1.30
CA GLU A 61 10.97 4.54 0.10
C GLU A 61 12.12 4.56 -0.91
N ARG A 62 13.35 4.78 -0.45
CA ARG A 62 14.54 4.78 -1.32
C ARG A 62 14.79 3.42 -1.96
N ILE A 63 14.62 2.33 -1.21
CA ILE A 63 14.82 0.97 -1.72
C ILE A 63 13.77 0.63 -2.77
N TYR A 64 12.49 0.90 -2.50
CA TYR A 64 11.44 0.63 -3.47
C TYR A 64 11.56 1.50 -4.72
N TYR A 65 11.89 2.78 -4.59
CA TYR A 65 12.12 3.63 -5.76
C TYR A 65 13.25 3.09 -6.65
N TRP A 66 14.32 2.58 -6.04
CA TRP A 66 15.40 1.91 -6.77
C TRP A 66 14.95 0.61 -7.47
N LEU A 67 14.07 -0.17 -6.84
CA LEU A 67 13.49 -1.39 -7.44
C LEU A 67 12.53 -1.06 -8.60
N PHE A 68 11.79 0.05 -8.51
CA PHE A 68 10.84 0.48 -9.54
C PHE A 68 11.43 1.42 -10.59
N ASN A 69 12.76 1.51 -10.70
CA ASN A 69 13.42 2.48 -11.57
C ASN A 69 13.06 2.36 -13.08
N GLN A 70 12.51 1.22 -13.52
CA GLN A 70 12.07 0.96 -14.89
C GLN A 70 10.55 0.72 -15.01
N PHE A 71 9.78 0.91 -13.94
CA PHE A 71 8.35 0.59 -13.94
C PHE A 71 7.51 1.54 -14.82
N GLY A 72 7.88 2.81 -14.84
CA GLY A 72 7.23 3.84 -15.64
C GLY A 72 8.00 5.15 -15.55
N THR A 73 7.47 6.23 -16.13
CA THR A 73 8.10 7.55 -16.03
C THR A 73 7.77 8.16 -14.67
N PRO A 74 8.75 8.46 -13.80
CA PRO A 74 8.48 9.10 -12.51
C PRO A 74 7.80 10.45 -12.70
N ASN A 75 6.81 10.75 -11.87
CA ASN A 75 6.07 12.00 -11.90
C ASN A 75 6.27 12.79 -10.59
N PRO A 76 6.76 14.04 -10.67
CA PRO A 76 7.12 14.83 -9.48
C PRO A 76 5.94 15.62 -8.89
N SER A 77 4.68 15.22 -9.13
CA SER A 77 3.51 15.92 -8.60
C SER A 77 3.59 16.10 -7.08
N PRO A 78 3.31 17.31 -6.54
CA PRO A 78 3.34 17.58 -5.10
C PRO A 78 2.18 16.93 -4.34
N ILE A 79 1.17 16.45 -5.07
CA ILE A 79 0.03 15.71 -4.53
C ILE A 79 0.13 14.30 -5.11
N GLY A 80 0.37 13.32 -4.25
CA GLY A 80 0.54 11.94 -4.65
C GLY A 80 1.07 11.05 -3.53
N SER A 81 1.55 9.89 -3.92
CA SER A 81 2.14 8.89 -3.03
C SER A 81 3.67 8.97 -3.08
N ASP A 82 4.33 8.24 -2.20
CA ASP A 82 5.80 8.17 -2.14
C ASP A 82 6.44 7.87 -3.49
N MET A 83 5.77 7.03 -4.29
CA MET A 83 6.13 6.78 -5.67
C MET A 83 4.95 7.06 -6.59
N PHE A 84 5.23 7.80 -7.67
CA PHE A 84 4.24 8.17 -8.66
C PHE A 84 4.80 7.97 -10.06
N PHE A 85 4.14 7.15 -10.86
CA PHE A 85 4.57 6.79 -12.21
C PHE A 85 3.50 7.07 -13.25
N GLU A 86 3.93 7.57 -14.40
CA GLU A 86 3.13 7.64 -15.61
C GLU A 86 3.45 6.43 -16.50
N LEU A 87 2.40 5.72 -16.90
CA LEU A 87 2.42 4.69 -17.92
C LEU A 87 1.55 5.12 -19.10
N TYR A 88 1.52 4.31 -20.16
CA TYR A 88 0.85 4.69 -21.41
C TYR A 88 -0.67 4.93 -21.26
N ASN A 89 -1.34 4.22 -20.35
CA ASN A 89 -2.79 4.29 -20.12
C ASN A 89 -3.19 4.75 -18.71
N SER A 90 -2.23 4.90 -17.80
CA SER A 90 -2.50 5.04 -16.36
C SER A 90 -1.47 5.90 -15.65
N PHE A 91 -1.89 6.43 -14.52
CA PHE A 91 -1.09 7.11 -13.51
C PHE A 91 -1.14 6.24 -12.26
N ILE A 92 0.00 5.68 -11.87
CA ILE A 92 0.11 4.71 -10.79
C ILE A 92 0.75 5.36 -9.57
N HIS A 93 -0.01 5.39 -8.48
CA HIS A 93 0.42 5.79 -7.16
C HIS A 93 0.76 4.54 -6.35
N ILE A 94 1.96 4.50 -5.77
CA ILE A 94 2.39 3.44 -4.84
C ILE A 94 2.89 4.12 -3.57
N ASP A 95 2.26 3.79 -2.45
CA ASP A 95 2.56 4.37 -1.14
C ASP A 95 3.07 3.28 -0.19
N ILE A 96 4.04 3.61 0.65
CA ILE A 96 4.62 2.66 1.59
C ILE A 96 4.02 2.92 2.97
N LYS A 97 3.52 1.86 3.59
CA LYS A 97 3.13 1.86 4.99
C LYS A 97 4.00 0.91 5.76
N THR A 98 4.28 1.27 7.00
CA THR A 98 5.03 0.41 7.92
C THR A 98 4.18 0.19 9.16
N ALA A 99 4.16 -1.04 9.67
CA ALA A 99 3.42 -1.44 10.84
C ALA A 99 4.30 -2.30 11.74
N LYS A 100 4.30 -2.03 13.04
CA LYS A 100 5.00 -2.88 14.01
C LYS A 100 4.16 -4.13 14.29
N LEU A 101 4.81 -5.28 14.42
CA LEU A 101 4.16 -6.56 14.70
C LEU A 101 3.39 -6.54 16.03
N ASP A 102 3.87 -5.82 17.03
CA ASP A 102 3.18 -5.65 18.33
C ASP A 102 1.92 -4.76 18.25
N ASN A 103 1.70 -4.06 17.14
CA ASN A 103 0.51 -3.25 16.90
C ASN A 103 -0.37 -3.87 15.81
N GLU A 104 -1.03 -4.97 16.14
CA GLU A 104 -1.98 -5.67 15.26
C GLU A 104 -2.98 -4.73 14.58
N THR A 105 -3.40 -3.65 15.25
CA THR A 105 -4.41 -2.74 14.71
C THR A 105 -3.99 -2.03 13.41
N ASP A 106 -2.69 -1.96 13.13
CA ASP A 106 -2.13 -1.28 11.96
C ASP A 106 -1.98 -2.18 10.73
N TYR A 107 -2.09 -3.51 10.88
CA TYR A 107 -1.97 -4.46 9.76
C TYR A 107 -3.07 -5.53 9.69
N LYS A 108 -3.96 -5.59 10.69
CA LYS A 108 -5.11 -6.52 10.74
C LYS A 108 -6.24 -6.07 9.81
N GLY A 109 -6.10 -6.41 8.54
CA GLY A 109 -7.21 -6.33 7.58
C GLY A 109 -7.58 -4.92 7.09
N LYS A 110 -6.83 -3.90 7.50
CA LYS A 110 -7.13 -2.50 7.17
C LYS A 110 -5.88 -1.67 7.04
N ILE A 111 -5.95 -0.61 6.23
CA ILE A 111 -4.85 0.34 6.03
C ILE A 111 -5.36 1.78 6.07
N PRO A 112 -4.69 2.71 6.79
CA PRO A 112 -5.06 4.12 6.76
C PRO A 112 -4.70 4.74 5.40
N ILE A 113 -5.67 5.43 4.80
CA ILE A 113 -5.53 6.12 3.52
C ILE A 113 -5.81 7.60 3.73
N GLY A 114 -4.83 8.44 3.36
CA GLY A 114 -4.97 9.90 3.37
C GLY A 114 -5.64 10.46 2.11
N ALA A 115 -6.12 11.70 2.19
CA ALA A 115 -6.81 12.39 1.10
C ALA A 115 -6.00 12.45 -0.20
N ASN A 116 -4.67 12.54 -0.12
CA ASN A 116 -3.77 12.60 -1.28
C ASN A 116 -3.39 11.23 -1.85
N GLN A 117 -3.94 10.14 -1.30
CA GLN A 117 -3.49 8.78 -1.60
C GLN A 117 -4.56 7.92 -2.29
N THR A 118 -5.77 8.43 -2.53
CA THR A 118 -6.82 7.68 -3.20
C THR A 118 -7.76 8.57 -3.99
N SER A 119 -8.40 7.99 -4.99
CA SER A 119 -9.55 8.57 -5.69
C SER A 119 -10.89 8.01 -5.18
N TYR A 120 -10.88 7.00 -4.30
CA TYR A 120 -12.08 6.36 -3.77
C TYR A 120 -12.77 7.24 -2.73
N LYS A 121 -13.94 7.77 -3.07
CA LYS A 121 -14.75 8.59 -2.16
C LYS A 121 -15.97 7.79 -1.70
N PRO A 122 -16.05 7.39 -0.43
CA PRO A 122 -17.21 6.66 0.06
C PRO A 122 -18.44 7.56 0.18
N ASP A 123 -19.60 7.01 -0.14
CA ASP A 123 -20.86 7.75 -0.22
C ASP A 123 -21.38 8.13 1.16
N GLY A 124 -21.91 9.34 1.31
CA GLY A 124 -22.50 9.80 2.56
C GLY A 124 -21.50 10.19 3.67
N PHE A 125 -20.21 10.25 3.35
CA PHE A 125 -19.18 10.73 4.27
C PHE A 125 -18.47 11.99 3.74
N ASP A 126 -18.08 12.88 4.65
CA ASP A 126 -17.39 14.14 4.33
C ASP A 126 -15.86 13.98 4.29
N TYR A 127 -15.40 12.86 3.72
CA TYR A 127 -13.98 12.65 3.49
C TYR A 127 -13.50 13.40 2.25
N GLN A 128 -12.38 14.09 2.39
CA GLN A 128 -11.68 14.68 1.25
C GLN A 128 -10.83 13.62 0.56
N VAL A 129 -10.96 13.51 -0.75
CA VAL A 129 -10.05 12.78 -1.64
C VAL A 129 -9.60 13.73 -2.74
N ASN A 130 -8.29 13.79 -2.96
CA ASN A 130 -7.65 14.78 -3.82
C ASN A 130 -7.13 14.17 -5.12
N LEU A 131 -7.05 12.84 -5.23
CA LEU A 131 -6.73 12.21 -6.51
C LEU A 131 -8.02 12.07 -7.34
N PRO A 132 -7.98 12.43 -8.63
CA PRO A 132 -9.11 12.21 -9.51
C PRO A 132 -9.19 10.72 -9.90
N PRO A 133 -10.38 10.16 -10.18
CA PRO A 133 -10.47 8.78 -10.70
C PRO A 133 -9.77 8.61 -12.05
N LYS A 134 -9.70 9.68 -12.84
CA LYS A 134 -8.92 9.78 -14.08
C LYS A 134 -8.23 11.15 -14.15
N TYR A 135 -6.98 11.15 -14.58
CA TYR A 135 -6.27 12.38 -14.87
C TYR A 135 -6.74 12.95 -16.21
N SER A 136 -6.94 14.27 -16.26
CA SER A 136 -7.39 14.97 -17.47
C SER A 136 -6.39 14.85 -18.62
N TYR A 137 -5.10 14.72 -18.30
CA TYR A 137 -4.05 14.45 -19.28
C TYR A 137 -4.26 13.06 -19.91
N GLN A 138 -4.63 13.05 -21.20
CA GLN A 138 -4.87 11.85 -22.00
C GLN A 138 -5.93 10.88 -21.41
N ASN A 139 -6.77 11.35 -20.49
CA ASN A 139 -7.82 10.56 -19.83
C ASN A 139 -7.30 9.26 -19.20
N LYS A 140 -6.08 9.29 -18.65
CA LYS A 140 -5.41 8.15 -18.03
C LYS A 140 -6.04 7.83 -16.66
N ILE A 141 -6.27 6.54 -16.40
CA ILE A 141 -6.84 6.06 -15.15
C ILE A 141 -5.86 6.26 -13.98
N CYS A 142 -6.35 6.74 -12.84
CA CYS A 142 -5.58 6.82 -11.59
C CYS A 142 -5.69 5.49 -10.84
N LEU A 143 -4.56 4.82 -10.60
CA LEU A 143 -4.48 3.56 -9.88
C LEU A 143 -3.68 3.73 -8.61
N THR A 144 -4.11 3.09 -7.52
CA THR A 144 -3.49 3.24 -6.21
C THR A 144 -3.14 1.88 -5.63
N TYR A 145 -1.89 1.76 -5.18
CA TYR A 145 -1.37 0.60 -4.49
C TYR A 145 -0.67 1.00 -3.20
N PHE A 146 -0.67 0.08 -2.24
CA PHE A 146 0.10 0.21 -1.01
C PHE A 146 1.04 -0.98 -0.87
N ILE A 147 2.27 -0.70 -0.43
CA ILE A 147 3.20 -1.71 0.06
C ILE A 147 3.23 -1.57 1.58
N ASN A 148 2.63 -2.53 2.29
CA ASN A 148 2.60 -2.55 3.73
C ASN A 148 3.69 -3.48 4.27
N ILE A 149 4.66 -2.91 4.98
CA ILE A 149 5.79 -3.61 5.57
C ILE A 149 5.51 -3.82 7.06
N ILE A 150 5.32 -5.07 7.43
CA ILE A 150 5.15 -5.49 8.82
C ILE A 150 6.53 -5.89 9.34
N TYR A 151 6.96 -5.25 10.42
CA TYR A 151 8.28 -5.47 11.00
C TYR A 151 8.21 -5.63 12.52
N ASP A 152 9.20 -6.29 13.07
CA ASP A 152 9.44 -6.39 14.51
C ASP A 152 10.76 -5.71 14.87
N ILE A 153 10.89 -5.27 16.11
CA ILE A 153 12.13 -4.68 16.63
C ILE A 153 12.73 -5.68 17.62
N SER A 154 13.75 -6.42 17.19
CA SER A 154 14.48 -7.36 18.05
C SER A 154 15.75 -6.73 18.58
N GLU A 155 15.81 -6.56 19.92
CA GLU A 155 16.91 -5.98 20.73
C GLU A 155 17.33 -4.56 20.31
N THR A 156 17.77 -4.34 19.07
CA THR A 156 17.99 -3.03 18.45
C THR A 156 17.84 -3.03 16.91
N ASN A 157 17.44 -4.14 16.27
CA ASN A 157 17.39 -4.29 14.81
C ASN A 157 15.95 -4.39 14.29
N ILE A 158 15.74 -4.01 13.03
CA ILE A 158 14.44 -4.12 12.37
C ILE A 158 14.39 -5.43 11.60
N GLU A 159 13.51 -6.33 12.03
CA GLU A 159 13.26 -7.59 11.34
C GLU A 159 11.99 -7.48 10.52
N ILE A 160 12.10 -7.62 9.20
CA ILE A 160 10.92 -7.66 8.32
C ILE A 160 10.23 -9.00 8.54
N LYS A 161 8.94 -8.95 8.86
CA LYS A 161 8.11 -10.13 9.14
C LYS A 161 7.16 -10.43 7.99
N ALA A 162 6.60 -9.39 7.35
CA ALA A 162 5.80 -9.58 6.14
C ALA A 162 5.80 -8.33 5.26
N ILE A 163 5.57 -8.53 3.96
CA ILE A 163 5.37 -7.47 2.98
C ILE A 163 4.10 -7.81 2.20
N LEU A 164 3.11 -6.92 2.28
CA LEU A 164 1.84 -7.02 1.57
C LEU A 164 1.78 -5.96 0.48
N LEU A 165 1.32 -6.36 -0.70
CA LEU A 165 0.97 -5.46 -1.78
C LEU A 165 -0.56 -5.41 -1.91
N ILE A 166 -1.12 -4.20 -1.87
CA ILE A 166 -2.56 -3.96 -1.71
C ILE A 166 -3.04 -3.05 -2.83
N SER A 167 -4.04 -3.47 -3.60
CA SER A 167 -4.73 -2.63 -4.60
C SER A 167 -5.98 -1.98 -3.99
N VAL A 168 -6.05 -0.65 -4.05
CA VAL A 168 -7.22 0.11 -3.58
C VAL A 168 -8.14 0.39 -4.77
N PRO A 169 -9.45 0.14 -4.66
CA PRO A 169 -10.38 0.43 -5.74
C PRO A 169 -10.34 1.89 -6.18
N ASN A 170 -10.40 2.13 -7.48
CA ASN A 170 -10.53 3.44 -8.09
C ASN A 170 -11.88 4.10 -7.72
N GLY A 171 -11.94 5.44 -7.72
CA GLY A 171 -13.16 6.19 -7.41
C GLY A 171 -14.38 5.89 -8.29
N GLU A 172 -14.19 5.44 -9.53
CA GLU A 172 -15.31 5.00 -10.39
C GLU A 172 -15.91 3.65 -9.97
N LEU A 173 -15.32 2.94 -9.00
CA LEU A 173 -15.83 1.69 -8.44
C LEU A 173 -16.58 1.89 -7.11
N THR A 174 -16.90 3.14 -6.74
CA THR A 174 -17.57 3.46 -5.49
C THR A 174 -18.90 2.70 -5.34
N ASP A 175 -19.71 2.62 -6.39
CA ASP A 175 -21.00 1.91 -6.35
C ASP A 175 -20.88 0.37 -6.40
N VAL A 176 -19.70 -0.15 -6.75
CA VAL A 176 -19.42 -1.60 -6.79
C VAL A 176 -19.03 -2.13 -5.40
N TYR A 177 -18.19 -1.35 -4.70
CA TYR A 177 -17.66 -1.71 -3.38
C TYR A 177 -18.49 -1.10 -2.25
N GLY A 178 -19.01 0.11 -2.43
CA GLY A 178 -19.73 0.87 -1.44
C GLY A 178 -18.94 1.07 -0.14
N ASN A 179 -19.69 1.41 0.91
CA ASN A 179 -19.11 1.76 2.21
C ASN A 179 -18.61 0.54 3.01
N VAL A 180 -18.80 -0.69 2.53
CA VAL A 180 -18.40 -1.91 3.26
C VAL A 180 -16.89 -2.00 3.47
N ILE A 181 -16.11 -1.37 2.59
CA ILE A 181 -14.66 -1.32 2.65
C ILE A 181 -14.13 -0.09 3.42
N VAL A 182 -15.01 0.68 4.07
CA VAL A 182 -14.65 1.95 4.71
C VAL A 182 -14.89 1.89 6.21
N ASN A 183 -13.79 1.98 6.96
CA ASN A 183 -13.81 2.21 8.40
C ASN A 183 -13.37 3.64 8.73
N THR A 184 -13.77 4.13 9.89
CA THR A 184 -13.39 5.47 10.38
C THR A 184 -11.89 5.66 10.43
N GLY A 185 -11.44 6.88 10.07
CA GLY A 185 -10.08 7.34 10.32
C GLY A 185 -9.84 7.67 11.79
N LYS A 186 -8.63 8.13 12.14
CA LYS A 186 -8.30 8.57 13.51
C LYS A 186 -9.13 9.78 13.96
N THR A 187 -9.69 10.55 13.04
CA THR A 187 -10.55 11.73 13.31
C THR A 187 -12.05 11.46 13.09
N GLY A 188 -12.47 10.19 13.01
CA GLY A 188 -13.87 9.83 12.75
C GLY A 188 -14.26 9.92 11.26
N TYR A 189 -15.54 10.19 10.98
CA TYR A 189 -16.13 10.30 9.64
C TYR A 189 -16.00 11.69 8.99
N SER A 190 -15.32 12.59 9.69
CA SER A 190 -14.99 13.95 9.25
C SER A 190 -13.48 14.09 9.31
N GLY A 191 -12.80 14.15 8.16
CA GLY A 191 -11.34 14.19 8.18
C GLY A 191 -10.66 14.02 6.83
N LYS A 192 -9.33 14.04 6.90
CA LYS A 192 -8.41 13.97 5.74
C LYS A 192 -8.09 12.53 5.31
N GLY A 193 -8.98 11.56 5.58
CA GLY A 193 -8.75 10.16 5.24
C GLY A 193 -9.65 9.17 5.97
N PHE A 194 -9.66 7.93 5.49
CA PHE A 194 -10.41 6.80 6.05
C PHE A 194 -9.50 5.57 6.17
N ARG A 195 -9.99 4.47 6.74
CA ARG A 195 -9.29 3.18 6.74
C ARG A 195 -9.92 2.28 5.69
N TYR A 196 -9.16 1.88 4.68
CA TYR A 196 -9.58 0.86 3.72
C TYR A 196 -9.54 -0.50 4.41
N ASN A 197 -10.70 -1.11 4.60
CA ASN A 197 -10.88 -2.38 5.27
C ASN A 197 -10.90 -3.52 4.24
N PHE A 198 -9.71 -3.91 3.78
CA PHE A 198 -9.57 -4.98 2.81
C PHE A 198 -9.99 -6.35 3.37
N SER A 199 -10.00 -6.57 4.69
CA SER A 199 -10.52 -7.83 5.25
C SER A 199 -12.02 -8.03 5.01
N LYS A 200 -12.80 -6.95 4.80
CA LYS A 200 -14.23 -7.08 4.49
C LYS A 200 -14.49 -7.40 3.02
N GLU A 201 -13.69 -6.85 2.12
CA GLU A 201 -13.77 -7.16 0.71
C GLU A 201 -12.40 -6.94 0.07
N ASN A 202 -11.72 -8.05 -0.22
CA ASN A 202 -10.43 -8.06 -0.88
C ASN A 202 -10.49 -8.65 -2.29
N LYS A 203 -11.65 -8.89 -2.90
CA LYS A 203 -11.68 -9.47 -4.25
C LYS A 203 -11.95 -8.40 -5.31
N PHE A 204 -11.41 -8.63 -6.51
CA PHE A 204 -11.84 -7.95 -7.73
C PHE A 204 -13.23 -8.46 -8.11
N LYS A 205 -14.29 -7.66 -7.91
CA LYS A 205 -15.69 -8.15 -7.94
C LYS A 205 -16.22 -8.39 -9.35
N LEU A 206 -15.64 -7.73 -10.34
CA LEU A 206 -16.06 -7.71 -11.74
C LEU A 206 -15.18 -8.60 -12.64
N LEU A 207 -14.06 -9.11 -12.12
CA LEU A 207 -13.19 -10.06 -12.80
C LEU A 207 -13.67 -11.50 -12.62
N GLU A 208 -13.33 -12.34 -13.60
CA GLU A 208 -13.48 -13.79 -13.51
C GLU A 208 -12.60 -14.35 -12.39
N ASP A 209 -13.06 -15.40 -11.72
CA ASP A 209 -12.44 -16.01 -10.53
C ASP A 209 -12.26 -15.11 -9.31
N LYS A 210 -12.67 -13.84 -9.41
CA LYS A 210 -12.60 -12.84 -8.34
C LYS A 210 -11.24 -12.87 -7.63
N PRO A 211 -10.11 -12.64 -8.33
CA PRO A 211 -8.79 -12.68 -7.71
C PRO A 211 -8.71 -11.71 -6.52
N SER A 212 -7.80 -11.99 -5.60
CA SER A 212 -7.54 -11.08 -4.48
C SER A 212 -6.99 -9.73 -4.98
N ARG A 213 -7.24 -8.66 -4.25
CA ARG A 213 -6.62 -7.33 -4.37
C ARG A 213 -5.35 -7.24 -3.52
N ILE A 214 -5.06 -8.29 -2.75
CA ILE A 214 -3.91 -8.40 -1.85
C ILE A 214 -2.97 -9.47 -2.37
N ARG A 215 -1.67 -9.20 -2.31
CA ARG A 215 -0.59 -10.15 -2.58
C ARG A 215 0.34 -10.20 -1.39
N ILE A 216 0.67 -11.41 -0.96
CA ILE A 216 1.76 -11.65 -0.02
C ILE A 216 3.04 -11.71 -0.84
N ILE A 217 3.92 -10.73 -0.65
CA ILE A 217 5.22 -10.66 -1.32
C ILE A 217 6.25 -11.46 -0.51
N TYR A 218 6.23 -11.28 0.81
CA TYR A 218 7.14 -11.93 1.75
C TYR A 218 6.44 -12.18 3.08
N THR A 219 6.77 -13.30 3.71
CA THR A 219 6.45 -13.61 5.12
C THR A 219 7.60 -14.41 5.73
N SER A 220 7.99 -14.08 6.95
CA SER A 220 8.80 -14.97 7.77
C SER A 220 7.95 -16.12 8.29
N GLU A 221 8.56 -17.29 8.53
CA GLU A 221 7.82 -18.52 8.87
C GLU A 221 7.05 -18.40 10.19
N ASP A 222 7.53 -17.61 11.15
CA ASP A 222 6.90 -17.38 12.46
C ASP A 222 5.56 -16.62 12.40
N VAL A 223 5.30 -15.85 11.33
CA VAL A 223 4.05 -15.08 11.17
C VAL A 223 3.20 -15.54 9.98
N LYS A 224 3.68 -16.50 9.20
CA LYS A 224 3.10 -16.89 7.91
C LYS A 224 1.65 -17.36 8.01
N GLU A 225 1.33 -18.20 9.00
CA GLU A 225 -0.03 -18.68 9.24
C GLU A 225 -0.95 -17.51 9.59
N ASN A 226 -0.57 -16.71 10.60
CA ASN A 226 -1.32 -15.53 11.03
C ASN A 226 -1.59 -14.55 9.87
N ILE A 227 -0.59 -14.22 9.06
CA ILE A 227 -0.75 -13.29 7.92
C ILE A 227 -1.64 -13.90 6.82
N THR A 228 -1.51 -15.20 6.56
CA THR A 228 -2.33 -15.90 5.56
C THR A 228 -3.79 -15.94 5.99
N GLU A 229 -4.04 -16.28 7.26
CA GLU A 229 -5.38 -16.25 7.84
C GLU A 229 -5.99 -14.86 7.74
N LEU A 230 -5.26 -13.81 8.13
CA LEU A 230 -5.71 -12.41 8.05
C LEU A 230 -6.19 -11.99 6.66
N ILE A 231 -5.57 -12.52 5.60
CA ILE A 231 -5.93 -12.22 4.21
C ILE A 231 -7.10 -13.10 3.75
N ASN A 232 -7.25 -14.29 4.32
CA ASN A 232 -8.31 -15.24 3.99
C ASN A 232 -9.58 -15.08 4.85
N ILE A 233 -9.63 -14.14 5.82
CA ILE A 233 -10.85 -13.85 6.59
C ILE A 233 -11.94 -13.32 5.66
N GLN A 234 -12.70 -14.20 5.03
CA GLN A 234 -13.93 -13.88 4.30
C GLN A 234 -15.15 -14.65 4.82
N ASP A 235 -15.03 -15.50 5.84
CA ASP A 235 -16.09 -16.48 6.16
C ASP A 235 -16.74 -16.38 7.56
N GLU A 236 -16.54 -15.31 8.33
CA GLU A 236 -17.25 -15.15 9.62
C GLU A 236 -17.79 -13.72 9.83
N SER A 237 -18.98 -13.43 9.27
CA SER A 237 -20.05 -12.64 9.90
C SER A 237 -21.28 -12.56 9.00
#